data_AF-A0A6J7ITN1-F1
#
_entry.id   AF-A0A6J7ITN1-F1
#
_cell.length_a   1.000
_cell.length_b   1.000
_cell.length_c   1.000
_cell.angle_alpha   90.00
_cell.angle_beta   90.00
_cell.angle_gamma   90.00
#
_symmetry.space_group_name_H-M   'P 1'
#
loop_
_entity.id
_entity.type
_entity.pdbx_description
1 polymer ?
#
loop_
_entity_poly.entity_id
_entity_poly.type
_entity_poly.pdbx_seq_one_letter_code
_entity_poly.pdbx_strand_id
1 'polypeptide(L)'
;MTIFISILIAVLAGGVWALSLRRLRQRRQLIAAPKQVSRTLRAYTGGRWDAVIARAPGCLILSGGADDGEWRPAVELAFGHSLVQRDRCAEAIAHLERGLLLQSARRQAHGGDGSPTAAEAKMRHMLGYAYAATYQASAAIREYRRVLATPGLDPAIGTRVTAAIAALDQSD
;
A
#
# COMPACT_ATOMS: atom_id res chain seq x y z
N MET A 1 -3.41 27.81 7.39
CA MET A 1 -3.47 26.94 8.58
C MET A 1 -4.00 25.54 8.23
N THR A 2 -3.47 24.93 7.17
CA THR A 2 -3.98 23.68 6.55
C THR A 2 -2.89 22.61 6.40
N ILE A 3 -1.62 22.99 6.52
CA ILE A 3 -0.46 22.11 6.31
C ILE A 3 -0.16 21.25 7.56
N PHE A 4 -0.55 21.70 8.75
CA PHE A 4 -0.27 20.98 10.01
C PHE A 4 -1.12 19.72 10.23
N ILE A 5 -2.28 19.60 9.56
CA ILE A 5 -3.14 18.40 9.68
C ILE A 5 -2.55 17.23 8.88
N SER A 6 -1.84 17.50 7.78
CA SER A 6 -1.25 16.48 6.91
C SER A 6 -0.11 15.69 7.56
N ILE A 7 0.64 16.29 8.48
CA ILE A 7 1.84 15.67 9.08
C ILE A 7 1.46 14.73 10.24
N LEU A 8 0.35 14.98 10.93
CA LEU A 8 -0.10 14.14 12.05
C LEU A 8 -0.69 12.79 11.59
N ILE A 9 -1.15 12.71 10.33
CA ILE A 9 -1.74 11.52 9.69
C ILE A 9 -0.69 10.43 9.38
N ALA A 10 0.57 10.79 9.16
CA ALA A 10 1.64 9.86 8.79
C ALA A 10 2.17 9.02 9.97
N VAL A 11 2.13 9.56 11.19
CA VAL A 11 2.82 8.96 12.35
C VAL A 11 1.98 7.86 13.02
N LEU A 12 0.67 8.00 13.10
CA LEU A 12 -0.21 7.03 13.76
C LEU A 12 -0.55 5.82 12.86
N ALA A 13 -0.58 6.01 11.53
CA ALA A 13 -0.83 4.94 10.57
C ALA A 13 0.34 3.95 10.40
N GLY A 14 1.55 4.31 10.84
CA GLY A 14 2.74 3.44 10.83
C GLY A 14 2.71 2.36 11.91
N GLY A 15 2.18 2.68 13.10
CA GLY A 15 2.18 1.79 14.27
C GLY A 15 1.30 0.54 14.08
N VAL A 16 0.10 0.70 13.52
CA VAL A 16 -0.84 -0.40 13.27
C VAL A 16 -0.32 -1.33 12.17
N TRP A 17 0.36 -0.78 11.15
CA TRP A 17 0.98 -1.57 10.10
C TRP A 17 2.22 -2.34 10.59
N ALA A 18 3.01 -1.75 11.50
CA ALA A 18 4.13 -2.43 12.15
C ALA A 18 3.67 -3.63 13.00
N LEU A 19 2.48 -3.55 13.60
CA LEU A 19 1.85 -4.66 14.34
C LEU A 19 1.32 -5.76 13.41
N SER A 20 0.73 -5.42 12.27
CA SER A 20 0.34 -6.40 11.25
C SER A 20 1.55 -7.11 10.64
N LEU A 21 2.67 -6.40 10.44
CA LEU A 21 3.94 -7.02 10.03
C LEU A 21 4.61 -7.84 11.15
N ARG A 22 4.39 -7.50 12.43
CA ARG A 22 4.79 -8.36 13.56
C ARG A 22 4.04 -9.69 13.57
N ARG A 23 2.74 -9.71 13.20
CA ARG A 23 2.00 -10.98 13.04
C ARG A 23 2.49 -11.80 11.83
N LEU A 24 2.93 -11.15 10.75
CA LEU A 24 3.63 -11.82 9.63
C LEU A 24 5.00 -12.37 10.02
N ARG A 25 5.63 -11.85 11.08
CA ARG A 25 6.86 -12.38 11.68
C ARG A 25 6.61 -13.64 12.53
N GLN A 26 5.38 -13.85 12.98
CA GLN A 26 4.99 -14.93 13.89
C GLN A 26 4.47 -16.17 13.13
N ARG A 27 4.04 -16.00 11.87
CA ARG A 27 3.91 -17.10 10.90
C ARG A 27 5.25 -17.25 10.18
N ARG A 28 5.80 -18.46 10.10
CA ARG A 28 7.10 -18.85 9.51
C ARG A 28 7.26 -18.51 7.99
N GLN A 29 6.99 -17.29 7.54
CA GLN A 29 6.94 -16.90 6.11
C GLN A 29 8.06 -15.93 5.69
N LEU A 30 8.86 -15.41 6.63
CA LEU A 30 10.02 -14.56 6.32
C LEU A 30 11.36 -15.33 6.37
N ILE A 31 11.33 -16.65 6.57
CA ILE A 31 12.54 -17.47 6.70
C ILE A 31 13.24 -17.66 5.34
N ALA A 32 12.51 -17.55 4.21
CA ALA A 32 13.06 -17.72 2.86
C ALA A 32 13.37 -16.41 2.11
N ALA A 33 12.99 -15.24 2.65
CA ALA A 33 13.19 -13.98 1.94
C ALA A 33 14.69 -13.59 1.90
N PRO A 34 15.22 -13.13 0.74
CA PRO A 34 16.59 -12.64 0.67
C PRO A 34 16.85 -11.54 1.71
N LYS A 35 18.05 -11.52 2.30
CA LYS A 35 18.44 -10.55 3.35
C LYS A 35 18.19 -9.09 2.94
N GLN A 36 18.32 -8.80 1.65
CA GLN A 36 18.02 -7.48 1.09
C GLN A 36 16.53 -7.14 1.22
N VAL A 37 15.62 -8.06 0.87
CA VAL A 37 14.16 -7.90 1.02
C VAL A 37 13.78 -7.63 2.47
N SER A 38 14.30 -8.43 3.42
CA SER A 38 14.01 -8.22 4.85
C SER A 38 14.49 -6.85 5.36
N ARG A 39 15.64 -6.36 4.87
CA ARG A 39 16.15 -5.01 5.20
C ARG A 39 15.27 -3.91 4.62
N THR A 40 14.80 -4.07 3.39
CA THR A 40 13.88 -3.13 2.72
C THR A 40 12.56 -3.06 3.48
N LEU A 41 11.92 -4.19 3.77
CA LEU A 41 10.66 -4.21 4.53
C LEU A 41 10.83 -3.69 5.97
N ARG A 42 12.00 -3.89 6.60
CA ARG A 42 12.29 -3.30 7.91
C ARG A 42 12.46 -1.78 7.83
N ALA A 43 13.07 -1.26 6.77
CA ALA A 43 13.12 0.18 6.53
C ALA A 43 11.72 0.77 6.37
N TYR A 44 10.87 0.09 5.61
CA TYR A 44 9.47 0.45 5.44
C TYR A 44 8.69 0.48 6.77
N THR A 45 8.80 -0.55 7.61
CA THR A 45 8.17 -0.54 8.95
C THR A 45 8.66 0.57 9.87
N GLY A 46 9.90 1.03 9.65
CA GLY A 46 10.51 2.11 10.43
C GLY A 46 10.25 3.50 9.86
N GLY A 47 9.39 3.65 8.84
CA GLY A 47 9.13 4.94 8.19
C GLY A 47 10.31 5.52 7.41
N ARG A 48 11.34 4.72 7.12
CA ARG A 48 12.53 5.18 6.38
C ARG A 48 12.30 5.10 4.88
N TRP A 49 11.45 5.99 4.36
CA TRP A 49 10.98 5.97 2.97
C TRP A 49 12.12 6.04 1.94
N ASP A 50 13.11 6.91 2.14
CA ASP A 50 14.24 7.03 1.19
C ASP A 50 15.06 5.75 1.12
N ALA A 51 15.23 5.08 2.26
CA ALA A 51 15.94 3.82 2.31
C ALA A 51 15.15 2.69 1.62
N VAL A 52 13.82 2.78 1.56
CA VAL A 52 12.99 1.86 0.75
C VAL A 52 13.16 2.20 -0.73
N ILE A 53 13.02 3.48 -1.10
CA ILE A 53 13.14 3.95 -2.48
C ILE A 53 14.49 3.56 -3.09
N ALA A 54 15.58 3.71 -2.33
CA ALA A 54 16.92 3.37 -2.80
C ALA A 54 17.16 1.85 -2.95
N ARG A 55 16.44 1.00 -2.20
CA ARG A 55 16.73 -0.45 -2.13
C ARG A 55 15.73 -1.32 -2.86
N ALA A 56 14.46 -0.90 -2.91
CA ALA A 56 13.39 -1.69 -3.48
C ALA A 56 13.61 -2.04 -4.96
N PRO A 57 14.12 -1.15 -5.84
CA PRO A 57 14.41 -1.51 -7.22
C PRO A 57 15.35 -2.71 -7.33
N GLY A 58 16.40 -2.75 -6.51
CA GLY A 58 17.33 -3.90 -6.45
C GLY A 58 16.63 -5.19 -6.04
N CYS A 59 15.70 -5.14 -5.07
CA CYS A 59 14.91 -6.31 -4.70
C CYS A 59 13.98 -6.77 -5.84
N LEU A 60 13.39 -5.85 -6.59
CA LEU A 60 12.43 -6.15 -7.67
C LEU A 60 13.11 -6.64 -8.95
N ILE A 61 14.40 -6.36 -9.16
CA ILE A 61 15.18 -6.88 -10.28
C ILE A 61 15.60 -8.35 -10.04
N LEU A 62 15.84 -8.73 -8.79
CA LEU A 62 16.29 -10.09 -8.42
C LEU A 62 15.23 -11.19 -8.63
N SER A 63 14.04 -10.85 -9.11
CA SER A 63 12.98 -11.83 -9.34
C SER A 63 13.19 -12.62 -10.62
N GLY A 64 13.19 -13.93 -10.45
CA GLY A 64 13.16 -14.95 -11.50
C GLY A 64 12.91 -16.36 -10.93
N GLY A 65 12.48 -16.48 -9.68
CA GLY A 65 12.35 -17.75 -8.95
C GLY A 65 10.92 -18.00 -8.45
N ALA A 66 10.58 -19.28 -8.23
CA ALA A 66 9.25 -19.71 -7.78
C ALA A 66 8.79 -19.04 -6.46
N ASP A 67 9.71 -18.58 -5.63
CA ASP A 67 9.43 -17.96 -4.32
C ASP A 67 9.15 -16.45 -4.37
N ASP A 68 9.27 -15.81 -5.55
CA ASP A 68 9.03 -14.38 -5.71
C ASP A 68 7.61 -13.98 -5.29
N GLY A 69 6.64 -14.88 -5.48
CA GLY A 69 5.23 -14.67 -5.13
C GLY A 69 4.99 -14.37 -3.64
N GLU A 70 5.92 -14.77 -2.75
CA GLU A 70 5.71 -14.62 -1.31
C GLU A 70 6.03 -13.20 -0.81
N TRP A 71 7.11 -12.58 -1.30
CA TRP A 71 7.60 -11.30 -0.79
C TRP A 71 7.47 -10.14 -1.79
N ARG A 72 7.40 -10.42 -3.10
CA ARG A 72 7.29 -9.38 -4.13
C ARG A 72 6.10 -8.43 -3.91
N PRO A 73 4.86 -8.91 -3.62
CA PRO A 73 3.74 -7.99 -3.42
C PRO A 73 4.02 -6.98 -2.31
N ALA A 74 4.64 -7.42 -1.21
CA ALA A 74 4.98 -6.56 -0.09
C ALA A 74 6.04 -5.51 -0.46
N VAL A 75 7.03 -5.86 -1.30
CA VAL A 75 8.06 -4.91 -1.75
C VAL A 75 7.48 -3.90 -2.73
N GLU A 76 6.66 -4.34 -3.70
CA GLU A 76 5.96 -3.46 -4.64
C GLU A 76 5.10 -2.42 -3.90
N LEU A 77 4.29 -2.88 -2.93
CA LEU A 77 3.46 -1.99 -2.12
C LEU A 77 4.27 -1.06 -1.22
N ALA A 78 5.33 -1.57 -0.58
CA ALA A 78 6.21 -0.75 0.25
C ALA A 78 6.90 0.34 -0.57
N PHE A 79 7.34 0.00 -1.79
CA PHE A 79 7.98 0.94 -2.69
C PHE A 79 7.00 1.99 -3.19
N GLY A 80 5.86 1.56 -3.72
CA GLY A 80 4.80 2.46 -4.18
C GLY A 80 4.33 3.41 -3.08
N HIS A 81 4.08 2.90 -1.86
CA HIS A 81 3.72 3.76 -0.74
C HIS A 81 4.84 4.74 -0.38
N SER A 82 6.11 4.30 -0.36
CA SER A 82 7.23 5.20 -0.08
C SER A 82 7.39 6.31 -1.12
N LEU A 83 7.08 6.02 -2.39
CA LEU A 83 7.05 7.02 -3.46
C LEU A 83 5.92 8.04 -3.25
N VAL A 84 4.71 7.62 -2.87
CA VAL A 84 3.62 8.54 -2.50
C VAL A 84 4.03 9.46 -1.35
N GLN A 85 4.71 8.95 -0.32
CA GLN A 85 5.23 9.77 0.80
C GLN A 85 6.29 10.80 0.39
N ARG A 86 6.80 10.72 -0.84
CA ARG A 86 7.76 11.65 -1.43
C ARG A 86 7.16 12.44 -2.60
N ASP A 87 5.83 12.53 -2.68
CA ASP A 87 5.09 13.21 -3.74
C ASP A 87 5.38 12.70 -5.16
N ARG A 88 5.91 11.47 -5.28
CA ARG A 88 6.21 10.80 -6.55
C ARG A 88 5.04 9.92 -6.98
N CYS A 89 3.84 10.50 -7.01
CA CYS A 89 2.58 9.78 -7.24
C CYS A 89 2.54 9.06 -8.58
N ALA A 90 3.02 9.70 -9.65
CA ALA A 90 3.04 9.08 -10.99
C ALA A 90 3.85 7.78 -11.03
N GLU A 91 5.03 7.76 -10.39
CA GLU A 91 5.86 6.55 -10.31
C GLU A 91 5.26 5.49 -9.38
N ALA A 92 4.58 5.92 -8.32
CA ALA A 92 3.99 5.01 -7.35
C ALA A 92 2.88 4.13 -7.92
N ILE A 93 2.08 4.66 -8.86
CA ILE A 93 0.86 4.00 -9.39
C ILE A 93 1.18 2.59 -9.88
N ALA A 94 2.17 2.42 -10.76
CA ALA A 94 2.49 1.12 -11.35
C ALA A 94 2.90 0.07 -10.30
N HIS A 95 3.63 0.49 -9.26
CA HIS A 95 4.04 -0.38 -8.17
C HIS A 95 2.88 -0.74 -7.24
N LEU A 96 2.01 0.22 -6.92
CA LEU A 96 0.81 -0.01 -6.12
C LEU A 96 -0.18 -0.94 -6.82
N GLU A 97 -0.45 -0.71 -8.12
CA GLU A 97 -1.30 -1.58 -8.95
C GLU A 97 -0.77 -3.01 -8.96
N ARG A 98 0.51 -3.19 -9.30
CA ARG A 98 1.14 -4.52 -9.38
C ARG A 98 1.15 -5.21 -8.02
N GLY A 99 1.50 -4.51 -6.96
CA GLY A 99 1.50 -5.05 -5.60
C GLY A 99 0.11 -5.51 -5.14
N LEU A 100 -0.91 -4.69 -5.39
CA LEU A 100 -2.32 -5.03 -5.07
C LEU A 100 -2.83 -6.22 -5.88
N LEU A 101 -2.51 -6.27 -7.18
CA LEU A 101 -2.87 -7.37 -8.06
C LEU A 101 -2.28 -8.69 -7.57
N LEU A 102 -0.97 -8.71 -7.32
CA LEU A 102 -0.27 -9.91 -6.84
C LEU A 102 -0.76 -10.34 -5.45
N GLN A 103 -1.02 -9.38 -4.56
CA GLN A 103 -1.54 -9.70 -3.23
C GLN A 103 -2.95 -10.29 -3.28
N SER A 104 -3.83 -9.73 -4.12
CA SER A 104 -5.18 -10.28 -4.35
C SER A 104 -5.11 -11.69 -4.94
N ALA A 105 -4.27 -11.92 -5.95
CA ALA A 105 -4.09 -13.23 -6.56
C ALA A 105 -3.60 -14.27 -5.54
N ARG A 106 -2.60 -13.90 -4.71
CA ARG A 106 -2.10 -14.76 -3.63
C ARG A 106 -3.19 -15.11 -2.61
N ARG A 107 -3.99 -14.12 -2.21
CA ARG A 107 -5.08 -14.34 -1.25
C ARG A 107 -6.14 -15.30 -1.81
N GLN A 108 -6.51 -15.14 -3.07
CA GLN A 108 -7.43 -16.05 -3.76
C GLN A 108 -6.84 -17.47 -3.83
N ALA A 109 -5.55 -17.60 -4.16
CA ALA A 109 -4.85 -18.89 -4.17
C ALA A 109 -4.82 -19.58 -2.80
N HIS A 110 -4.93 -18.83 -1.70
CA HIS A 110 -5.04 -19.36 -0.33
C HIS A 110 -6.48 -19.49 0.17
N GLY A 111 -7.48 -19.49 -0.72
CA GLY A 111 -8.89 -19.73 -0.39
C GLY A 111 -9.63 -18.52 0.19
N GLY A 112 -9.12 -17.30 -0.02
CA GLY A 112 -9.84 -16.08 0.34
C GLY A 112 -11.05 -15.83 -0.56
N ASP A 113 -12.11 -15.25 0.01
CA ASP A 113 -13.42 -14.96 -0.61
C ASP A 113 -13.42 -13.82 -1.65
N GLY A 114 -12.26 -13.34 -2.09
CA GLY A 114 -12.14 -12.21 -3.02
C GLY A 114 -12.25 -10.82 -2.37
N SER A 115 -12.81 -10.70 -1.15
CA SER A 115 -12.95 -9.43 -0.43
C SER A 115 -11.60 -8.83 -0.02
N PRO A 116 -11.37 -7.51 -0.22
CA PRO A 116 -10.12 -6.89 0.20
C PRO A 116 -9.95 -6.96 1.72
N THR A 117 -8.70 -7.12 2.16
CA THR A 117 -8.37 -7.02 3.58
C THR A 117 -8.24 -5.55 4.00
N ALA A 118 -8.31 -5.25 5.30
CA ALA A 118 -8.04 -3.90 5.80
C ALA A 118 -6.65 -3.37 5.39
N ALA A 119 -5.65 -4.25 5.26
CA ALA A 119 -4.32 -3.89 4.78
C ALA A 119 -4.33 -3.51 3.28
N GLU A 120 -5.06 -4.27 2.45
CA GLU A 120 -5.27 -3.94 1.04
C GLU A 120 -6.05 -2.64 0.89
N ALA A 121 -7.08 -2.40 1.72
CA ALA A 121 -7.87 -1.18 1.71
C ALA A 121 -7.00 0.07 1.94
N LYS A 122 -6.04 0.01 2.87
CA LYS A 122 -5.08 1.10 3.07
C LYS A 122 -4.25 1.36 1.81
N MET A 123 -3.75 0.32 1.16
CA MET A 123 -2.95 0.48 -0.05
C MET A 123 -3.78 0.96 -1.24
N ARG A 124 -5.04 0.53 -1.36
CA ARG A 124 -6.01 1.06 -2.32
C ARG A 124 -6.33 2.52 -2.08
N HIS A 125 -6.43 2.95 -0.82
CA HIS A 125 -6.58 4.36 -0.49
C HIS A 125 -5.37 5.17 -0.98
N MET A 126 -4.14 4.67 -0.79
CA MET A 126 -2.93 5.33 -1.32
C MET A 126 -2.91 5.35 -2.85
N LEU A 127 -3.37 4.28 -3.52
CA LEU A 127 -3.50 4.25 -4.97
C LEU A 127 -4.56 5.26 -5.46
N GLY A 128 -5.72 5.34 -4.80
CA GLY A 128 -6.73 6.36 -5.08
C GLY A 128 -6.21 7.78 -4.92
N TYR A 129 -5.42 8.02 -3.86
CA TYR A 129 -4.73 9.30 -3.66
C TYR A 129 -3.74 9.60 -4.79
N ALA A 130 -2.92 8.63 -5.18
CA ALA A 130 -1.95 8.81 -6.25
C ALA A 130 -2.65 9.14 -7.58
N TYR A 131 -3.73 8.44 -7.92
CA TYR A 131 -4.54 8.76 -9.11
C TYR A 131 -5.10 10.17 -9.06
N ALA A 132 -5.70 10.57 -7.93
CA ALA A 132 -6.25 11.92 -7.77
C ALA A 132 -5.17 13.01 -7.93
N ALA A 133 -3.99 12.79 -7.33
CA ALA A 133 -2.85 13.69 -7.46
C ALA A 133 -2.31 13.79 -8.90
N THR A 134 -2.57 12.78 -9.73
CA THR A 134 -2.20 12.76 -11.15
C THR A 134 -3.37 13.08 -12.09
N TYR A 135 -4.44 13.71 -11.58
CA TYR A 135 -5.63 14.11 -12.34
C TYR A 135 -6.40 12.94 -13.00
N GLN A 136 -6.35 11.75 -12.40
CA GLN A 136 -7.08 10.56 -12.86
C GLN A 136 -8.31 10.31 -11.98
N ALA A 137 -9.29 11.24 -11.99
CA ALA A 137 -10.42 11.25 -11.08
C ALA A 137 -11.25 9.94 -11.10
N SER A 138 -11.59 9.43 -12.29
CA SER A 138 -12.40 8.21 -12.40
C SER A 138 -11.69 6.98 -11.85
N ALA A 139 -10.36 6.89 -12.00
CA ALA A 139 -9.55 5.83 -11.42
C ALA A 139 -9.46 5.95 -9.89
N ALA A 140 -9.31 7.18 -9.39
CA ALA A 140 -9.32 7.47 -7.96
C ALA A 140 -10.65 7.07 -7.31
N ILE A 141 -11.77 7.51 -7.87
CA ILE A 141 -13.13 7.19 -7.38
C ILE A 141 -13.36 5.68 -7.37
N ARG A 142 -12.92 4.96 -8.41
CA ARG A 142 -13.03 3.50 -8.47
C ARG A 142 -12.29 2.83 -7.32
N GLU A 143 -11.05 3.23 -7.03
CA GLU A 143 -10.31 2.64 -5.91
C GLU A 143 -10.90 3.03 -4.56
N TYR A 144 -11.36 4.26 -4.39
CA TYR A 144 -12.07 4.71 -3.19
C TYR A 144 -13.35 3.92 -2.91
N ARG A 145 -14.16 3.63 -3.93
CA ARG A 145 -15.34 2.75 -3.79
C ARG A 145 -14.94 1.34 -3.34
N ARG A 146 -13.83 0.79 -3.85
CA ARG A 146 -13.30 -0.51 -3.40
C ARG A 146 -12.83 -0.46 -1.94
N VAL A 147 -12.29 0.67 -1.48
CA VAL A 147 -11.96 0.87 -0.06
C VAL A 147 -13.22 0.81 0.80
N LEU A 148 -14.27 1.55 0.42
CA LEU A 148 -15.55 1.57 1.17
C LEU A 148 -16.25 0.20 1.22
N ALA A 149 -16.04 -0.66 0.22
CA ALA A 149 -16.57 -2.01 0.20
C ALA A 149 -15.81 -3.02 1.11
N THR A 150 -14.76 -2.59 1.80
CA THR A 150 -13.95 -3.47 2.66
C THR A 150 -14.69 -3.82 3.95
N PRO A 151 -14.93 -5.11 4.26
CA PRO A 151 -15.53 -5.52 5.53
C PRO A 151 -14.67 -5.10 6.73
N GLY A 152 -15.30 -4.53 7.76
CA GLY A 152 -14.60 -4.09 8.97
C GLY A 152 -13.63 -2.92 8.73
N LEU A 153 -13.87 -2.11 7.69
CA LEU A 153 -13.11 -0.88 7.44
C LEU A 153 -13.19 0.05 8.67
N ASP A 154 -12.06 0.63 9.04
CA ASP A 154 -12.01 1.70 10.04
C ASP A 154 -12.95 2.85 9.63
N PRO A 155 -13.94 3.23 10.46
CA PRO A 155 -14.87 4.31 10.16
C PRO A 155 -14.18 5.62 9.79
N ALA A 156 -13.03 5.94 10.41
CA ALA A 156 -12.28 7.15 10.10
C ALA A 156 -11.67 7.12 8.69
N ILE A 157 -11.32 5.94 8.17
CA ILE A 157 -10.91 5.79 6.77
C ILE A 157 -12.14 5.97 5.87
N GLY A 158 -13.28 5.37 6.24
CA GLY A 158 -14.54 5.52 5.51
C GLY A 158 -14.93 6.98 5.31
N THR A 159 -14.99 7.78 6.39
CA THR A 159 -15.33 9.21 6.33
C THR A 159 -14.41 9.98 5.38
N ARG A 160 -13.10 9.74 5.45
CA ARG A 160 -12.11 10.41 4.59
C ARG A 160 -12.28 10.05 3.12
N VAL A 161 -12.55 8.78 2.83
CA VAL A 161 -12.76 8.29 1.46
C VAL A 161 -14.04 8.86 0.87
N THR A 162 -15.13 8.91 1.64
CA THR A 162 -16.39 9.53 1.21
C THR A 162 -16.19 11.02 0.88
N ALA A 163 -15.48 11.75 1.74
CA ALA A 163 -15.16 13.16 1.48
C ALA A 163 -14.30 13.34 0.22
N ALA A 164 -13.33 12.45 -0.01
CA ALA A 164 -12.49 12.50 -1.21
C ALA A 164 -13.28 12.24 -2.50
N ILE A 165 -14.23 11.30 -2.50
CA ILE A 165 -15.13 11.06 -3.64
C ILE A 165 -15.98 12.32 -3.90
N ALA A 166 -16.61 12.88 -2.87
CA ALA A 166 -17.46 14.07 -3.02
C ALA A 166 -16.69 15.28 -3.56
N ALA A 167 -15.41 15.43 -3.21
CA ALA A 167 -14.56 16.50 -3.73
C ALA A 167 -14.20 16.28 -5.22
N LEU A 168 -13.96 15.03 -5.63
CA LEU A 168 -13.67 14.70 -7.03
C LEU A 168 -14.88 14.84 -7.94
N ASP A 169 -16.08 14.47 -7.47
CA ASP A 169 -17.33 14.63 -8.22
C ASP A 169 -17.68 16.12 -8.46
N GLN A 170 -17.12 17.05 -7.67
CA GLN A 170 -17.32 18.51 -7.84
C GLN A 170 -16.31 19.16 -8.79
N SER A 171 -15.26 18.44 -9.19
CA SER A 171 -14.19 18.96 -10.05
C SER A 171 -14.34 18.59 -11.52
N ASP A 172 -15.30 17.73 -11.85
CA ASP A 172 -15.72 17.38 -13.21
C ASP A 172 -16.82 18.34 -13.72
#